data_AF-A0A1E4HQC7-F1
#
_entry.id   AF-A0A1E4HQC7-F1
#
_cell.length_a   1.000
_cell.length_b   1.000
_cell.length_c   1.000
_cell.angle_alpha   90.00
_cell.angle_beta   90.00
_cell.angle_gamma   90.00
#
_symmetry.space_group_name_H-M   'P 1'
#
loop_
_entity.id
_entity.type
_entity.pdbx_description
1 polymer ?
#
loop_
_entity_poly.entity_id
_entity_poly.type
_entity_poly.pdbx_seq_one_letter_code
_entity_poly.pdbx_strand_id
1 'polypeptide(L)'
;MWLYLVRLLIYWMAIFVSCFAVTEVAQDQLYDEVTPRAGLKISIGALLLAILMVFLPPSYETMFTSDIAWTLLHLIAWFGVFTLIFQFHPPHALGLSIATFFLISGFATMGVESIVRPSSRPVTTPTKANIPAVRQSLAPKAPPLSTGKVPEKAK
;
A
#
# COMPACT_ATOMS: atom_id res chain seq x y z
N MET A 1 -0.39 -14.87 14.22
CA MET A 1 0.32 -15.83 13.34
C MET A 1 -0.15 -15.74 11.89
N TRP A 2 -1.46 -15.86 11.62
CA TRP A 2 -2.04 -15.72 10.27
C TRP A 2 -1.60 -14.47 9.50
N LEU A 3 -1.62 -13.28 10.13
CA LEU A 3 -1.19 -12.04 9.46
C LEU A 3 0.27 -12.05 9.00
N TYR A 4 1.18 -12.71 9.73
CA TYR A 4 2.57 -12.83 9.32
C TYR A 4 2.73 -13.74 8.10
N LEU A 5 1.95 -14.82 8.02
CA LEU A 5 1.92 -15.70 6.85
C LEU A 5 1.40 -14.96 5.61
N VAL A 6 0.35 -14.16 5.77
CA VAL A 6 -0.20 -13.34 4.67
C VAL A 6 0.83 -12.31 4.20
N ARG A 7 1.48 -11.58 5.12
CA ARG A 7 2.57 -10.65 4.80
C ARG A 7 3.71 -11.34 4.05
N LEU A 8 4.16 -12.49 4.57
CA LEU A 8 5.23 -13.28 3.96
C LEU A 8 4.85 -13.71 2.55
N LEU A 9 3.64 -14.22 2.35
CA LEU A 9 3.17 -14.67 1.05
C LEU A 9 3.13 -13.53 0.03
N ILE A 10 2.63 -12.35 0.41
CA ILE A 10 2.55 -11.18 -0.47
C ILE A 10 3.96 -10.70 -0.85
N TYR A 11 4.83 -10.48 0.14
CA TYR A 11 6.22 -10.08 -0.13
C TYR A 11 6.94 -11.11 -0.98
N TRP A 12 6.81 -12.39 -0.66
CA TRP A 12 7.44 -13.47 -1.40
C TRP A 12 6.97 -13.51 -2.85
N MET A 13 5.66 -13.40 -3.12
CA MET A 13 5.16 -13.40 -4.49
C MET A 13 5.62 -12.16 -5.28
N ALA A 14 5.54 -10.97 -4.70
CA ALA A 14 5.97 -9.74 -5.36
C ALA A 14 7.47 -9.78 -5.71
N ILE A 15 8.31 -10.20 -4.76
CA ILE A 15 9.75 -10.30 -4.95
C ILE A 15 10.08 -11.45 -5.91
N PHE A 16 9.41 -12.60 -5.80
CA PHE A 16 9.66 -13.74 -6.67
C PHE A 16 9.41 -13.41 -8.14
N VAL A 17 8.24 -12.86 -8.47
CA VAL A 17 7.90 -12.49 -9.86
C VAL A 17 8.87 -11.45 -10.40
N SER A 18 9.22 -10.47 -9.57
CA SER A 18 10.10 -9.38 -10.01
C SER A 18 11.54 -9.85 -10.18
N CYS A 19 12.08 -10.61 -9.23
CA CYS A 19 13.42 -11.21 -9.36
C CYS A 19 13.47 -12.20 -10.52
N PHE A 20 12.39 -12.93 -10.78
CA PHE A 20 12.29 -13.79 -11.97
C PHE A 20 12.40 -12.97 -13.25
N ALA A 21 11.55 -11.96 -13.43
CA ALA A 21 11.57 -11.11 -14.63
C ALA A 21 12.91 -10.38 -14.80
N VAL A 22 13.45 -9.79 -13.74
CA VAL A 22 14.74 -9.07 -13.78
C VAL A 22 15.87 -10.03 -14.09
N THR A 23 15.92 -11.20 -13.46
CA THR A 23 17.01 -12.15 -13.71
C THR A 23 16.93 -12.70 -15.13
N GLU A 24 15.74 -13.04 -15.62
CA GLU A 24 15.55 -13.54 -16.99
C GLU A 24 16.03 -12.50 -18.02
N VAL A 25 15.53 -11.27 -17.91
CA VAL A 25 15.89 -10.19 -18.85
C VAL A 25 17.36 -9.79 -18.71
N ALA A 26 17.89 -9.67 -17.50
CA ALA A 26 19.27 -9.23 -17.31
C ALA A 26 20.28 -10.30 -17.71
N GLN A 27 20.00 -11.58 -17.50
CA GLN A 27 20.91 -12.66 -17.91
C GLN A 27 20.95 -12.81 -19.43
N ASP A 28 19.79 -12.70 -20.07
CA ASP A 28 19.68 -12.66 -21.54
C ASP A 28 20.43 -11.46 -22.12
N GLN A 29 20.20 -10.25 -21.60
CA GLN A 29 20.75 -9.02 -22.21
C GLN A 29 22.20 -8.70 -21.83
N LEU A 30 22.70 -9.15 -20.67
CA LEU A 30 24.04 -8.78 -20.18
C LEU A 30 25.08 -9.90 -20.34
N TYR A 31 24.66 -11.16 -20.44
CA TYR A 31 25.59 -12.30 -20.43
C TYR A 31 25.33 -13.34 -21.52
N ASP A 32 24.24 -13.27 -22.29
CA ASP A 32 23.83 -14.30 -23.26
C ASP A 32 23.81 -15.73 -22.64
N GLU A 33 23.52 -15.83 -21.35
CA GLU A 33 23.61 -17.06 -20.56
C GLU A 33 22.25 -17.47 -19.97
N VAL A 34 21.95 -18.77 -20.04
CA VAL A 34 20.80 -19.34 -19.33
C VAL A 34 21.24 -19.74 -17.93
N THR A 35 20.67 -19.10 -16.90
CA THR A 35 21.07 -19.37 -15.51
C THR A 35 20.70 -20.81 -15.12
N PRO A 36 21.66 -21.69 -14.81
CA PRO A 36 21.34 -23.06 -14.42
C PRO A 36 20.58 -23.06 -13.09
N ARG A 37 19.47 -23.79 -13.05
CA ARG A 37 18.55 -23.87 -11.90
C ARG A 37 17.99 -22.50 -11.48
N ALA A 38 17.75 -21.61 -12.44
CA ALA A 38 17.20 -20.28 -12.22
C ALA A 38 16.02 -20.28 -11.23
N GLY A 39 15.00 -21.12 -11.48
CA GLY A 39 13.81 -21.19 -10.64
C GLY A 39 14.10 -21.46 -9.15
N LEU A 40 15.04 -22.34 -8.84
CA LEU A 40 15.41 -22.65 -7.46
C LEU A 40 16.17 -21.50 -6.80
N LYS A 41 17.18 -20.94 -7.50
CA LYS A 41 17.96 -19.80 -7.00
C LYS A 41 17.06 -18.60 -6.74
N ILE A 42 16.18 -18.28 -7.70
CA ILE A 42 15.24 -17.16 -7.62
C ILE A 42 14.25 -17.38 -6.48
N SER A 43 13.69 -18.59 -6.32
CA SER A 43 12.79 -18.91 -5.21
C SER A 43 13.45 -18.70 -3.84
N ILE A 44 14.68 -19.19 -3.67
CA ILE A 44 15.43 -19.07 -2.41
C ILE A 44 15.80 -17.61 -2.14
N GLY A 45 16.33 -16.90 -3.14
CA GLY A 45 16.68 -15.48 -3.00
C GLY A 45 15.45 -14.62 -2.68
N ALA A 46 14.33 -14.85 -3.38
CA ALA A 46 13.08 -14.16 -3.11
C ALA A 46 12.53 -14.47 -1.72
N LEU A 47 12.62 -15.72 -1.26
CA LEU A 47 12.16 -16.10 0.07
C LEU A 47 13.00 -15.43 1.17
N LEU A 48 14.33 -15.36 1.01
CA LEU A 48 15.21 -14.68 1.95
C LEU A 48 14.89 -13.19 2.07
N LEU A 49 14.71 -12.50 0.93
CA LEU A 49 14.33 -11.09 0.92
C LEU A 49 12.93 -10.86 1.48
N ALA A 50 11.98 -11.76 1.22
CA ALA A 50 10.64 -11.68 1.77
C ALA A 50 10.64 -11.84 3.30
N ILE A 51 11.40 -12.81 3.81
CA ILE A 51 11.60 -12.99 5.25
C ILE A 51 12.17 -11.71 5.86
N LEU A 52 13.20 -11.12 5.24
CA LEU A 52 13.76 -9.85 5.67
C LEU A 52 12.69 -8.76 5.74
N MET A 53 11.89 -8.57 4.69
CA MET A 53 10.83 -7.55 4.65
C MET A 53 9.66 -7.83 5.61
N VAL A 54 9.46 -9.07 6.05
CA VAL A 54 8.47 -9.38 7.10
C VAL A 54 8.96 -8.96 8.47
N PHE A 55 10.23 -9.24 8.80
CA PHE A 55 10.81 -8.94 10.11
C PHE A 55 11.28 -7.50 10.24
N LEU A 56 11.78 -6.93 9.15
CA LEU A 56 12.20 -5.55 9.04
C LEU A 56 11.41 -4.90 7.90
N PRO A 57 10.15 -4.52 8.15
CA PRO A 57 9.30 -3.94 7.11
C PRO A 57 9.91 -2.64 6.59
N PRO A 58 10.09 -2.50 5.27
CA PRO A 58 10.56 -1.25 4.71
C PRO A 58 9.46 -0.20 4.84
N SER A 59 9.86 1.02 5.19
CA SER A 59 8.98 2.18 5.23
C SER A 59 9.24 3.05 4.02
N TYR A 60 8.37 2.97 3.01
CA TYR A 60 8.54 3.71 1.77
C TYR A 60 8.50 5.24 1.98
N GLU A 61 7.70 5.73 2.93
CA GLU A 61 7.57 7.17 3.21
C GLU A 61 8.79 7.75 3.95
N THR A 62 9.47 6.96 4.78
CA THR A 62 10.56 7.43 5.65
C THR A 62 11.93 6.86 5.28
N MET A 63 12.04 6.10 4.19
CA MET A 63 13.28 5.43 3.77
C MET A 63 14.45 6.38 3.50
N PHE A 64 14.18 7.62 3.08
CA PHE A 64 15.21 8.63 2.80
C PHE A 64 15.43 9.63 3.93
N THR A 65 14.72 9.48 5.04
CA THR A 65 14.76 10.40 6.17
C THR A 65 15.14 9.65 7.45
N SER A 66 14.15 9.28 8.26
CA SER A 66 14.34 8.69 9.59
C SER A 66 14.84 7.24 9.53
N ASP A 67 14.56 6.50 8.45
CA ASP A 67 14.89 5.07 8.32
C ASP A 67 16.01 4.80 7.31
N ILE A 68 16.88 5.77 7.08
CA ILE A 68 17.96 5.64 6.08
C ILE A 68 18.93 4.48 6.40
N ALA A 69 19.24 4.25 7.68
CA ALA A 69 20.10 3.15 8.09
C ALA A 69 19.50 1.77 7.76
N TRP A 70 18.20 1.60 8.00
CA TRP A 70 17.48 0.37 7.67
C TRP A 70 17.33 0.18 6.17
N THR A 71 17.15 1.27 5.43
CA THR A 71 17.09 1.26 3.97
C THR A 71 18.43 0.83 3.37
N LEU A 72 19.54 1.32 3.92
CA LEU A 72 20.87 0.87 3.53
C LEU A 72 21.09 -0.62 3.83
N LEU A 73 20.63 -1.10 4.99
CA LEU A 73 20.69 -2.53 5.30
C LEU A 73 19.91 -3.37 4.29
N HIS A 74 18.72 -2.92 3.87
CA HIS A 74 17.98 -3.56 2.80
C HIS A 74 18.77 -3.57 1.50
N LEU A 75 19.30 -2.43 1.06
CA LEU A 75 20.11 -2.36 -0.15
C LEU A 75 21.31 -3.31 -0.11
N ILE A 76 21.99 -3.43 1.03
CA ILE A 76 23.10 -4.39 1.22
C ILE A 76 22.61 -5.84 1.10
N ALA A 77 21.47 -6.17 1.71
CA ALA A 77 20.90 -7.51 1.62
C ALA A 77 20.46 -7.85 0.19
N TRP A 78 19.81 -6.90 -0.50
CA TRP A 78 19.42 -7.03 -1.91
C TRP A 78 20.64 -7.21 -2.81
N PHE A 79 21.66 -6.39 -2.63
CA PHE A 79 22.94 -6.53 -3.34
C PHE A 79 23.59 -7.89 -3.08
N GLY A 80 23.59 -8.35 -1.82
CA GLY A 80 24.10 -9.66 -1.44
C GLY A 80 23.37 -10.81 -2.12
N VAL A 81 22.05 -10.74 -2.23
CA VAL A 81 21.25 -11.76 -2.95
C VAL A 81 21.56 -11.75 -4.45
N PHE A 82 21.60 -10.58 -5.08
CA PHE A 82 21.92 -10.46 -6.50
C PHE A 82 23.35 -10.94 -6.83
N THR A 83 24.30 -10.68 -5.95
CA THR A 83 25.70 -11.07 -6.15
C THR A 83 25.94 -12.54 -5.81
N LEU A 84 25.50 -13.01 -4.64
CA LEU A 84 25.86 -14.34 -4.14
C LEU A 84 24.92 -15.44 -4.64
N ILE A 85 23.62 -15.16 -4.72
CA ILE A 85 22.61 -16.16 -5.09
C ILE A 85 22.38 -16.14 -6.60
N PHE A 86 22.17 -14.95 -7.17
CA PHE A 86 21.93 -14.80 -8.62
C PHE A 86 23.22 -14.71 -9.43
N GLN A 87 24.38 -14.58 -8.78
CA GLN A 87 25.71 -14.65 -9.42
C GLN A 87 25.96 -13.56 -10.47
N PHE A 88 25.31 -12.41 -10.34
CA PHE A 88 25.63 -11.24 -11.16
C PHE A 88 27.00 -10.66 -10.79
N HIS A 89 27.73 -10.12 -11.76
CA HIS A 89 28.95 -9.37 -11.49
C HIS A 89 28.64 -8.14 -10.61
N PRO A 90 29.51 -7.79 -9.63
CA PRO A 90 29.24 -6.73 -8.66
C PRO A 90 28.69 -5.41 -9.23
N PRO A 91 29.21 -4.83 -10.33
CA PRO A 91 28.66 -3.59 -10.87
C PRO A 91 27.21 -3.73 -11.38
N HIS A 92 26.90 -4.83 -12.07
CA HIS A 92 25.53 -5.10 -12.54
C HIS A 92 24.60 -5.43 -11.38
N ALA A 93 25.08 -6.24 -10.41
CA ALA A 93 24.33 -6.58 -9.21
C ALA A 93 23.94 -5.34 -8.41
N LEU A 94 24.85 -4.36 -8.28
CA LEU A 94 24.58 -3.10 -7.58
C LEU A 94 23.46 -2.32 -8.28
N GLY A 95 23.60 -2.07 -9.58
CA GLY A 95 22.59 -1.33 -10.36
C GLY A 95 21.22 -2.01 -10.33
N LEU A 96 21.18 -3.32 -10.60
CA LEU A 96 19.95 -4.11 -10.60
C LEU A 96 19.33 -4.17 -9.21
N SER A 97 20.12 -4.39 -8.15
CA SER A 97 19.59 -4.47 -6.78
C SER A 97 18.96 -3.15 -6.33
N ILE A 98 19.57 -2.01 -6.65
CA ILE A 98 19.06 -0.69 -6.28
C ILE A 98 17.75 -0.40 -7.02
N ALA A 99 17.77 -0.57 -8.35
CA ALA A 99 16.60 -0.31 -9.18
C ALA A 99 15.41 -1.21 -8.77
N THR A 100 15.70 -2.50 -8.56
CA THR A 100 14.69 -3.50 -8.22
C THR A 100 14.15 -3.30 -6.81
N PHE A 101 15.00 -2.98 -5.83
CA PHE A 101 14.58 -2.68 -4.46
C PHE A 101 13.59 -1.50 -4.40
N PHE A 102 13.91 -0.38 -5.04
CA PHE A 102 13.04 0.80 -4.99
C PHE A 102 11.71 0.55 -5.69
N LEU A 103 11.72 -0.15 -6.82
CA LEU A 103 10.50 -0.48 -7.55
C LEU A 103 9.60 -1.41 -6.71
N ILE A 104 10.15 -2.50 -6.17
CA ILE A 104 9.36 -3.50 -5.46
C ILE A 104 8.95 -3.04 -4.06
N SER A 105 9.81 -2.32 -3.34
CA SER A 105 9.52 -1.89 -1.98
C SER A 105 8.22 -1.08 -1.90
N GLY A 106 8.00 -0.15 -2.85
CA GLY A 106 6.74 0.59 -2.95
C GLY A 106 5.54 -0.30 -3.27
N PHE A 107 5.61 -1.11 -4.33
CA PHE A 107 4.48 -1.98 -4.71
C PHE A 107 4.13 -3.01 -3.64
N ALA A 108 5.13 -3.65 -3.06
CA ALA A 108 4.91 -4.71 -2.10
C ALA A 108 4.41 -4.17 -0.75
N THR A 109 4.90 -3.02 -0.30
CA THR A 109 4.37 -2.37 0.92
C THR A 109 2.92 -1.93 0.73
N MET A 110 2.58 -1.29 -0.39
CA MET A 110 1.19 -0.93 -0.72
C MET A 110 0.28 -2.17 -0.76
N GLY A 111 0.74 -3.27 -1.37
CA GLY A 111 0.01 -4.53 -1.40
C GLY A 111 -0.26 -5.10 -0.01
N VAL A 112 0.75 -5.13 0.85
CA VAL A 112 0.61 -5.59 2.24
C VAL A 112 -0.30 -4.67 3.05
N GLU A 113 -0.14 -3.36 2.93
CA GLU A 113 -0.96 -2.39 3.66
C GLU A 113 -2.43 -2.46 3.27
N SER A 114 -2.73 -2.68 1.98
CA SER A 114 -4.10 -2.79 1.48
C SER A 114 -4.90 -3.94 2.12
N ILE A 115 -4.21 -5.00 2.55
CA ILE A 115 -4.82 -6.21 3.11
C ILE A 115 -4.77 -6.17 4.65
N VAL A 116 -3.68 -5.67 5.22
CA VAL A 116 -3.41 -5.79 6.66
C VAL A 116 -3.90 -4.58 7.45
N ARG A 117 -3.98 -3.38 6.86
CA ARG A 117 -4.54 -2.22 7.56
C ARG A 117 -6.07 -2.25 7.44
N PRO A 118 -6.81 -2.31 8.55
CA PRO A 118 -8.25 -2.12 8.51
C PRO A 118 -8.54 -0.76 7.86
N SER A 119 -9.40 -0.75 6.84
CA SER A 119 -9.85 0.49 6.22
C SER A 119 -10.57 1.33 7.28
N SER A 120 -9.88 2.33 7.82
CA SER A 120 -10.46 3.39 8.62
C SER A 120 -11.15 4.40 7.72
N ARG A 121 -11.89 3.94 6.70
CA ARG A 121 -12.93 4.77 6.11
C ARG A 121 -13.89 5.06 7.25
N PRO A 122 -14.08 6.33 7.68
CA PRO A 122 -15.27 6.65 8.42
C PRO A 122 -16.41 6.23 7.51
N VAL A 123 -17.18 5.22 7.94
CA VAL A 123 -18.49 4.98 7.36
C VAL A 123 -19.16 6.33 7.51
N THR A 124 -19.27 7.07 6.42
CA THR A 124 -20.21 8.17 6.30
C THR A 124 -21.55 7.46 6.31
N THR A 125 -21.95 7.00 7.49
CA THR A 125 -23.33 6.64 7.76
C THR A 125 -24.04 7.90 7.31
N PRO A 126 -24.85 7.86 6.25
CA PRO A 126 -25.63 9.03 5.91
C PRO A 126 -26.40 9.30 7.20
N THR A 127 -26.04 10.39 7.88
CA THR A 127 -26.89 10.94 8.91
C THR A 127 -28.22 11.00 8.20
N LYS A 128 -29.18 10.19 8.64
CA LYS A 128 -30.56 10.39 8.26
C LYS A 128 -30.84 11.80 8.74
N ALA A 129 -30.59 12.77 7.88
CA ALA A 129 -31.11 14.09 8.03
C ALA A 129 -32.61 13.80 8.12
N ASN A 130 -33.13 13.90 9.33
CA ASN A 130 -34.54 13.82 9.60
C ASN A 130 -35.08 15.13 9.02
N ILE A 131 -35.07 15.23 7.69
CA ILE A 131 -35.63 16.34 6.94
C ILE A 131 -37.12 16.17 7.21
N PRO A 132 -37.75 17.03 8.04
CA PRO A 132 -39.19 16.97 8.19
C PRO A 132 -39.76 17.10 6.78
N ALA A 133 -40.60 16.14 6.38
CA ALA A 133 -41.18 16.14 5.06
C ALA A 133 -41.91 17.47 4.85
N VAL A 134 -41.30 18.37 4.06
CA VAL A 134 -41.90 19.64 3.62
C VAL A 134 -42.95 19.31 2.55
N ARG A 135 -43.94 18.49 2.91
CA ARG A 135 -45.20 18.31 2.17
C ARG A 135 -46.32 18.94 2.99
N GLN A 136 -46.16 20.23 3.27
CA GLN A 136 -47.19 21.05 3.91
C GLN A 136 -47.34 22.39 3.18
N SER A 137 -47.35 22.37 1.85
CA SER A 137 -47.54 23.57 1.03
C SER A 137 -48.72 23.50 0.04
N LEU A 138 -49.61 22.51 0.15
CA LEU A 138 -50.84 22.46 -0.65
C LEU A 138 -52.14 22.36 0.17
N ALA A 139 -52.07 22.50 1.50
CA ALA A 139 -53.29 22.71 2.28
C ALA A 139 -53.74 24.18 2.10
N PRO A 140 -54.99 24.45 1.67
CA PRO A 140 -55.52 25.80 1.56
C PRO A 140 -55.39 26.53 2.89
N LYS A 141 -54.76 27.71 2.85
CA LYS A 141 -54.63 28.64 3.97
C LYS A 141 -56.03 29.02 4.47
N ALA A 142 -56.40 28.59 5.67
CA ALA A 142 -57.60 29.10 6.33
C ALA A 142 -57.46 30.64 6.51
N PRO A 143 -58.53 31.41 6.28
CA PRO A 143 -58.46 32.87 6.29
C PRO A 143 -58.18 33.41 7.71
N PRO A 144 -57.47 34.54 7.83
CA PRO A 144 -57.14 35.14 9.11
C PRO A 144 -58.36 35.79 9.75
N LEU A 145 -58.65 35.44 11.01
CA LEU A 145 -59.55 36.19 11.87
C LEU A 145 -58.93 37.57 12.14
N SER A 146 -59.59 38.59 11.61
CA SER A 146 -59.28 40.01 11.78
C SER A 146 -59.22 40.39 13.27
N THR A 147 -58.08 40.95 13.67
CA THR A 147 -57.92 41.72 14.89
C THR A 147 -58.56 43.10 14.71
N GLY A 148 -59.75 43.29 15.29
CA GLY A 148 -60.33 44.61 15.55
C GLY A 148 -59.73 45.20 16.82
N LYS A 149 -59.07 46.35 16.71
CA LYS A 149 -58.39 47.08 17.79
C LYS A 149 -59.31 48.15 18.41
N VAL A 150 -59.24 48.25 19.76
CA VAL A 150 -59.15 49.51 20.59
C VAL A 150 -60.50 50.21 20.93
N PRO A 151 -60.69 50.94 22.07
CA PRO A 151 -59.74 51.35 23.12
C PRO A 151 -60.14 51.10 24.61
N GLU A 152 -59.12 51.30 25.44
CA GLU A 152 -59.09 51.68 26.86
C GLU A 152 -59.84 53.00 27.18
N LYS A 153 -60.62 53.03 28.29
CA LYS A 153 -60.65 54.16 29.25
C LYS A 153 -61.38 53.86 30.57
N ALA A 154 -60.79 54.41 31.63
CA ALA A 154 -61.21 54.57 33.03
C ALA A 154 -62.70 54.95 33.22
N LYS A 155 -63.36 54.68 34.35
CA LYS A 155 -62.99 55.04 35.74
C LYS A 155 -63.94 54.33 36.71
#